data_AF-W9HHM7-F1
#
_entry.id   AF-W9HHM7-F1
#
_cell.length_a   1.000
_cell.length_b   1.000
_cell.length_c   1.000
_cell.angle_alpha   90.00
_cell.angle_beta   90.00
_cell.angle_gamma   90.00
#
_symmetry.space_group_name_H-M   'P 1'
#
loop_
_entity.id
_entity.type
_entity.pdbx_description
1 polymer ?
#
loop_
_entity_poly.entity_id
_entity_poly.type
_entity_poly.pdbx_seq_one_letter_code
_entity_poly.pdbx_strand_id
1 'polypeptide(L)'
;MGNSTICMTIYIFKGNPIDAWYKRHVLMYFMSPENKNFHETVHAQRDDEQQPWKVDRIHKKVIWPDSATYINHVNAGAVKVRKGHELDPVNVMAATPLTGRDADWNCQHFLLEGLQALVSHGYQTQEWYDCVEGDLMDKLLDTNVA
;
A
#
# COMPACT_ATOMS: atom_id res chain seq x y z
N MET A 1 8.53 -13.53 25.04
CA MET A 1 8.85 -12.55 23.99
C MET A 1 7.53 -11.90 23.57
N GLY A 2 7.46 -10.58 23.48
CA GLY A 2 6.21 -9.88 23.16
C GLY A 2 5.97 -9.79 21.64
N ASN A 3 4.72 -9.62 21.25
CA ASN A 3 4.33 -9.30 19.88
C ASN A 3 3.92 -7.82 19.79
N SER A 4 4.15 -7.22 18.63
CA SER A 4 3.64 -5.92 18.23
C SER A 4 2.56 -6.11 17.16
N THR A 5 1.58 -5.21 17.12
CA THR A 5 0.55 -5.19 16.08
C THR A 5 0.92 -4.15 15.05
N ILE A 6 0.84 -4.49 13.76
CA ILE A 6 0.99 -3.53 12.67
C ILE A 6 -0.33 -3.46 11.91
N CYS A 7 -1.01 -2.33 12.00
CA CYS A 7 -2.22 -2.04 11.24
C CYS A 7 -1.84 -1.52 9.86
N MET A 8 -2.58 -1.96 8.84
CA MET A 8 -2.32 -1.66 7.43
C MET A 8 -3.52 -0.93 6.82
N THR A 9 -3.25 0.17 6.11
CA THR A 9 -4.27 0.95 5.41
C THR A 9 -3.77 1.29 4.02
N ILE A 10 -4.58 1.00 3.01
CA ILE A 10 -4.31 1.38 1.62
C ILE A 10 -5.01 2.70 1.38
N TYR A 11 -4.29 3.74 0.98
CA TYR A 11 -4.88 5.02 0.58
C TYR A 11 -4.93 5.14 -0.93
N ILE A 12 -6.02 5.70 -1.45
CA ILE A 12 -6.32 5.84 -2.87
C ILE A 12 -6.44 7.34 -3.20
N PHE A 13 -5.80 7.76 -4.27
CA PHE A 13 -5.76 9.15 -4.73
C PHE A 13 -6.10 9.24 -6.22
N LYS A 14 -6.57 10.42 -6.64
CA LYS A 14 -6.87 10.77 -8.03
C LYS A 14 -5.68 10.51 -8.94
N GLY A 15 -5.95 9.95 -10.11
CA GLY A 15 -4.96 9.84 -11.18
C GLY A 15 -4.60 11.22 -11.77
N ASN A 16 -3.40 11.34 -12.32
CA ASN A 16 -2.91 12.53 -13.01
C ASN A 16 -2.39 12.12 -14.41
N PRO A 17 -2.73 12.84 -15.51
CA PRO A 17 -3.61 14.01 -15.62
C PRO A 17 -5.11 13.69 -15.68
N ILE A 18 -5.48 12.42 -15.80
CA ILE A 18 -6.88 11.98 -15.88
C ILE A 18 -7.14 11.04 -14.70
N ASP A 19 -8.21 11.31 -13.96
CA ASP A 19 -8.71 10.39 -12.94
C ASP A 19 -9.48 9.24 -13.60
N ALA A 20 -8.74 8.23 -14.05
CA ALA A 20 -9.27 6.94 -14.46
C ALA A 20 -8.90 5.90 -13.40
N TRP A 21 -9.76 4.92 -13.14
CA TRP A 21 -9.56 3.92 -12.07
C TRP A 21 -8.18 3.24 -12.14
N TYR A 22 -7.71 2.88 -13.34
CA TYR A 22 -6.41 2.25 -13.59
C TYR A 22 -5.21 3.23 -13.55
N LYS A 23 -5.47 4.53 -13.40
CA LYS A 23 -4.47 5.59 -13.19
C LYS A 23 -4.49 6.16 -11.78
N ARG A 24 -5.43 5.74 -10.92
CA ARG A 24 -5.49 6.17 -9.52
C ARG A 24 -4.23 5.72 -8.79
N HIS A 25 -3.68 6.61 -7.99
CA HIS A 25 -2.47 6.34 -7.23
C HIS A 25 -2.81 5.66 -5.92
N VAL A 26 -2.03 4.65 -5.54
CA VAL A 26 -2.22 3.92 -4.28
C VAL A 26 -0.94 3.84 -3.48
N LEU A 27 -1.08 3.85 -2.15
CA LEU A 27 0.02 3.62 -1.22
C LEU A 27 -0.43 2.76 -0.05
N MET A 28 0.52 2.01 0.51
CA MET A 28 0.31 1.27 1.75
C MET A 28 0.88 2.07 2.91
N TYR A 29 0.10 2.19 3.98
CA TYR A 29 0.49 2.82 5.23
C TYR A 29 0.42 1.82 6.38
N PHE A 30 1.44 1.84 7.24
CA PHE A 30 1.59 0.99 8.40
C PHE A 30 1.69 1.85 9.66
N MET A 31 1.01 1.42 10.71
CA MET A 31 1.16 2.00 12.04
C MET A 31 1.08 0.93 13.13
N SER A 32 1.68 1.20 14.29
CA SER A 32 1.55 0.34 15.46
C SER A 32 0.75 1.04 16.56
N PRO A 33 -0.29 0.40 17.13
CA PRO A 33 -0.97 0.93 18.30
C PRO A 33 -0.09 0.89 19.55
N GLU A 34 0.88 -0.03 19.62
CA GLU A 34 1.82 -0.13 20.74
C GLU A 34 2.98 0.88 20.65
N ASN A 35 3.37 1.27 19.42
CA ASN A 35 4.40 2.28 19.18
C ASN A 35 3.84 3.46 18.37
N LYS A 36 3.49 4.54 19.08
CA LYS A 36 2.94 5.78 18.48
C LYS A 36 3.88 6.51 17.53
N ASN A 37 5.16 6.15 17.48
CA ASN A 37 6.13 6.74 16.55
C ASN A 37 6.33 5.86 15.31
N PHE A 38 5.76 4.65 15.28
CA PHE A 38 5.87 3.77 14.13
C PHE A 38 4.87 4.18 13.05
N HIS A 39 5.39 4.81 12.01
CA HIS A 39 4.63 5.30 10.88
C HIS A 39 5.46 5.09 9.61
N GLU A 40 4.97 4.22 8.75
CA GLU A 40 5.67 3.84 7.52
C GLU A 40 4.70 3.91 6.36
N THR A 41 5.11 4.54 5.27
CA THR A 41 4.40 4.43 3.98
C THR A 41 5.33 3.84 2.94
N VAL A 42 4.79 2.95 2.12
CA VAL A 42 5.48 2.34 0.97
C VAL A 42 4.59 2.42 -0.26
N HIS A 43 5.14 2.86 -1.38
CA HIS A 43 4.51 2.78 -2.69
C HIS A 43 5.52 2.83 -3.82
N ALA A 44 5.10 2.49 -5.03
CA ALA A 44 5.87 2.77 -6.23
C ALA A 44 5.44 4.11 -6.84
N GLN A 45 6.41 4.89 -7.30
CA GLN A 45 6.17 6.11 -8.07
C GLN A 45 7.20 6.29 -9.18
N ARG A 46 6.87 7.13 -10.15
CA ARG A 46 7.78 7.62 -11.18
C ARG A 46 7.47 9.09 -11.43
N ASP A 47 8.49 9.87 -11.77
CA ASP A 47 8.37 11.32 -11.96
C ASP A 47 7.54 11.65 -13.21
N ASP A 48 7.66 10.82 -14.26
CA ASP A 48 6.86 10.86 -15.48
C ASP A 48 6.77 9.45 -16.13
N GLU A 49 6.04 9.31 -17.24
CA GLU A 49 5.83 8.03 -17.90
C GLU A 49 7.09 7.41 -18.53
N GLN A 50 8.14 8.20 -18.71
CA GLN A 50 9.42 7.83 -19.34
C GLN A 50 10.47 7.45 -18.29
N GLN A 51 10.30 7.88 -17.04
CA GLN A 51 11.19 7.53 -15.93
C GLN A 51 10.94 6.12 -15.40
N PRO A 52 12.00 5.44 -14.91
CA PRO A 52 11.85 4.17 -14.22
C PRO A 52 11.05 4.32 -12.92
N TRP A 53 10.29 3.28 -12.59
CA TRP A 53 9.65 3.16 -11.29
C TRP A 53 10.68 3.12 -10.16
N LYS A 54 10.32 3.75 -9.04
CA LYS A 54 11.11 3.78 -7.80
C LYS A 54 10.19 3.43 -6.63
N VAL A 55 10.72 2.72 -5.64
CA VAL A 55 10.04 2.54 -4.36
C VAL A 55 10.27 3.79 -3.55
N ASP A 56 9.19 4.41 -3.08
CA ASP A 56 9.25 5.51 -2.11
C ASP A 56 8.85 5.02 -0.73
N ARG A 57 9.60 5.50 0.28
CA ARG A 57 9.43 5.13 1.68
C ARG A 57 9.40 6.37 2.55
N ILE A 58 8.32 6.52 3.31
CA ILE A 58 8.13 7.68 4.20
C ILE A 58 8.08 7.18 5.64
N HIS A 59 9.12 7.53 6.41
CA HIS A 59 9.35 7.12 7.81
C HIS A 59 8.80 8.15 8.81
N LYS A 60 7.57 8.62 8.59
CA LYS A 60 6.92 9.62 9.45
C LYS A 60 5.41 9.54 9.32
N LYS A 61 4.73 10.06 10.33
CA LYS A 61 3.28 10.25 10.27
C LYS A 61 2.93 11.25 9.17
N VAL A 62 2.06 10.82 8.25
CA VAL A 62 1.41 11.66 7.25
C VAL A 62 -0.10 11.46 7.40
N ILE A 63 -0.85 12.56 7.41
CA ILE A 63 -2.33 12.52 7.43
C ILE A 63 -2.80 12.46 5.97
N TRP A 64 -2.72 11.27 5.38
CA TRP A 64 -3.05 11.06 3.97
C TRP A 64 -4.45 11.55 3.54
N PRO A 65 -5.50 11.46 4.39
CA PRO A 65 -6.81 12.04 4.06
C PRO A 65 -6.82 13.55 3.83
N ASP A 66 -5.82 14.30 4.32
CA ASP A 66 -5.75 15.76 4.13
C ASP A 66 -5.22 16.15 2.73
N SER A 67 -4.80 15.17 1.91
CA SER A 67 -4.36 15.43 0.53
C SER A 67 -5.52 15.91 -0.36
N ALA A 68 -5.28 16.94 -1.17
CA ALA A 68 -6.26 17.42 -2.16
C ALA A 68 -6.64 16.37 -3.23
N THR A 69 -5.82 15.34 -3.41
CA THR A 69 -6.07 14.24 -4.36
C THR A 69 -6.67 13.01 -3.69
N TYR A 70 -6.88 13.00 -2.37
CA TYR A 70 -7.42 11.84 -1.66
C TYR A 70 -8.84 11.50 -2.16
N ILE A 71 -9.09 10.21 -2.35
CA ILE A 71 -10.40 9.66 -2.75
C ILE A 71 -10.99 8.83 -1.60
N ASN A 72 -10.31 7.76 -1.23
CA ASN A 72 -10.80 6.79 -0.26
C ASN A 72 -9.64 5.95 0.32
N HIS A 73 -9.96 5.02 1.21
CA HIS A 73 -9.01 4.06 1.74
C HIS A 73 -9.67 2.68 1.94
N VAL A 74 -8.81 1.66 2.01
CA VAL A 74 -9.17 0.29 2.41
C VAL A 74 -8.42 -0.04 3.70
N ASN A 75 -9.16 -0.56 4.67
CA ASN A 75 -8.56 -1.08 5.91
C ASN A 75 -8.08 -2.51 5.64
N ALA A 76 -6.78 -2.69 5.40
CA ALA A 76 -6.18 -3.98 5.06
C ALA A 76 -5.90 -4.86 6.30
N GLY A 77 -6.59 -4.60 7.42
CA GLY A 77 -6.44 -5.34 8.66
C GLY A 77 -5.11 -5.08 9.39
N ALA A 78 -4.61 -6.10 10.08
CA ALA A 78 -3.39 -5.99 10.87
C ALA A 78 -2.64 -7.32 10.90
N VAL A 79 -1.31 -7.24 11.10
CA VAL A 79 -0.42 -8.40 11.28
C VAL A 79 0.20 -8.37 12.68
N LYS A 80 0.49 -9.56 13.21
CA LYS A 80 1.28 -9.71 14.44
C LYS A 80 2.72 -10.00 14.07
N VAL A 81 3.63 -9.21 14.63
CA VAL A 81 5.07 -9.39 14.46
C VAL A 81 5.74 -9.51 15.82
N ARG A 82 6.95 -10.05 15.85
CA ARG A 82 7.76 -10.01 17.08
C ARG A 82 8.09 -8.56 17.41
N LYS A 83 8.08 -8.21 18.69
CA LYS A 83 8.52 -6.87 19.12
C LYS A 83 9.96 -6.61 18.69
N GLY A 84 10.22 -5.45 18.08
CA GLY A 84 11.51 -5.09 17.46
C GLY A 84 11.61 -5.46 15.97
N HIS A 85 10.59 -6.11 15.40
CA HIS A 85 10.49 -6.52 14.00
C HIS A 85 9.33 -5.83 13.28
N GLU A 86 8.96 -4.63 13.74
CA GLU A 86 7.84 -3.86 13.19
C GLU A 86 8.02 -3.51 11.70
N LEU A 87 9.27 -3.39 11.24
CA LEU A 87 9.61 -3.10 9.85
C LEU A 87 9.57 -4.31 8.91
N ASP A 88 9.47 -5.54 9.42
CA ASP A 88 9.51 -6.73 8.57
C ASP A 88 8.42 -6.73 7.48
N PRO A 89 7.11 -6.53 7.79
CA PRO A 89 6.08 -6.45 6.75
C PRO A 89 6.28 -5.26 5.80
N VAL A 90 6.82 -4.14 6.29
CA VAL A 90 7.14 -2.96 5.47
C VAL A 90 8.23 -3.29 4.46
N ASN A 91 9.27 -4.00 4.90
CA ASN A 91 10.39 -4.41 4.07
C ASN A 91 9.98 -5.47 3.03
N VAL A 92 9.07 -6.39 3.36
CA VAL A 92 8.52 -7.35 2.39
C VAL A 92 7.81 -6.62 1.25
N MET A 93 6.95 -5.65 1.58
CA MET A 93 6.26 -4.83 0.58
C MET A 93 7.22 -3.97 -0.25
N ALA A 94 8.22 -3.37 0.39
CA ALA A 94 9.22 -2.55 -0.29
C ALA A 94 10.17 -3.36 -1.20
N ALA A 95 10.24 -4.68 -1.02
CA ALA A 95 11.05 -5.57 -1.83
C ALA A 95 10.38 -6.00 -3.14
N THR A 96 9.12 -5.61 -3.38
CA THR A 96 8.43 -5.88 -4.65
C THR A 96 9.27 -5.37 -5.83
N PRO A 97 9.63 -6.21 -6.81
CA PRO A 97 10.50 -5.81 -7.91
C PRO A 97 9.92 -4.65 -8.73
N LEU A 98 10.76 -3.84 -9.38
CA LEU A 98 10.29 -2.75 -10.25
C LEU A 98 10.82 -2.84 -11.68
N THR A 99 11.68 -3.82 -11.94
CA THR A 99 12.37 -4.02 -13.21
C THR A 99 11.75 -5.16 -14.01
N GLY A 100 11.85 -5.12 -15.33
CA GLY A 100 11.27 -6.14 -16.20
C GLY A 100 9.74 -6.16 -16.17
N ARG A 101 9.13 -4.99 -15.95
CA ARG A 101 7.67 -4.83 -15.85
C ARG A 101 7.05 -4.55 -17.22
N ASP A 102 5.82 -5.03 -17.38
CA ASP A 102 5.02 -4.78 -18.57
C ASP A 102 4.64 -3.30 -18.70
N ALA A 103 4.22 -2.90 -19.91
CA ALA A 103 3.95 -1.50 -20.23
C ALA A 103 2.74 -0.91 -19.47
N ASP A 104 1.81 -1.77 -19.04
CA ASP A 104 0.60 -1.42 -18.27
C ASP A 104 0.79 -1.54 -16.75
N TRP A 105 1.98 -1.97 -16.30
CA TRP A 105 2.30 -2.05 -14.88
C TRP A 105 2.29 -0.67 -14.23
N ASN A 106 1.70 -0.58 -13.03
CA ASN A 106 1.50 0.67 -12.30
C ASN A 106 1.65 0.47 -10.78
N CYS A 107 1.44 1.54 -10.00
CA CYS A 107 1.51 1.48 -8.54
C CYS A 107 0.47 0.55 -7.89
N GLN A 108 -0.65 0.24 -8.56
CA GLN A 108 -1.63 -0.72 -8.08
C GLN A 108 -1.08 -2.15 -8.18
N HIS A 109 -0.39 -2.48 -9.27
CA HIS A 109 0.32 -3.75 -9.39
C HIS A 109 1.40 -3.90 -8.32
N PHE A 110 2.20 -2.86 -8.06
CA PHE A 110 3.15 -2.86 -6.94
C PHE A 110 2.50 -3.24 -5.60
N LEU A 111 1.37 -2.61 -5.32
CA LEU A 111 0.62 -2.84 -4.09
C LEU A 111 0.15 -4.29 -4.02
N LEU A 112 -0.56 -4.77 -5.05
CA LEU A 112 -1.11 -6.14 -5.10
C LEU A 112 0.00 -7.19 -5.00
N GLU A 113 1.09 -7.04 -5.74
CA GLU A 113 2.24 -7.95 -5.64
C GLU A 113 2.88 -7.92 -4.24
N GLY A 114 2.94 -6.75 -3.60
CA GLY A 114 3.40 -6.64 -2.23
C GLY A 114 2.47 -7.34 -1.23
N LEU A 115 1.14 -7.22 -1.39
CA LEU A 115 0.17 -7.91 -0.55
C LEU A 115 0.32 -9.43 -0.69
N GLN A 116 0.50 -9.91 -1.92
CA GLN A 116 0.77 -11.32 -2.20
C GLN A 116 2.11 -11.77 -1.59
N ALA A 117 3.12 -10.89 -1.57
CA ALA A 117 4.39 -11.16 -0.89
C ALA A 117 4.19 -11.32 0.62
N LEU A 118 3.33 -10.51 1.27
CA LEU A 118 2.98 -10.70 2.68
C LEU A 118 2.33 -12.08 2.94
N VAL A 119 1.48 -12.54 2.03
CA VAL A 119 0.91 -13.91 2.09
C VAL A 119 2.01 -14.95 1.99
N SER A 120 2.90 -14.84 1.00
CA SER A 120 3.99 -15.80 0.79
C SER A 120 4.97 -15.89 1.97
N HIS A 121 5.13 -14.81 2.74
CA HIS A 121 5.97 -14.76 3.94
C HIS A 121 5.21 -15.17 5.22
N GLY A 122 3.93 -15.55 5.11
CA GLY A 122 3.13 -16.04 6.23
C GLY A 122 2.59 -14.95 7.15
N TYR A 123 2.60 -13.68 6.73
CA TYR A 123 2.01 -12.58 7.50
C TYR A 123 0.49 -12.54 7.41
N GLN A 124 -0.07 -13.00 6.28
CA GLN A 124 -1.50 -13.05 6.02
C GLN A 124 -1.89 -14.30 5.21
N THR A 125 -3.20 -14.53 5.07
CA THR A 125 -3.75 -15.65 4.29
C THR A 125 -4.12 -15.22 2.87
N GLN A 126 -4.29 -16.19 1.97
CA GLN A 126 -4.82 -15.92 0.63
C GLN A 126 -6.25 -15.35 0.70
N GLU A 127 -7.09 -15.87 1.59
CA GLU A 127 -8.45 -15.35 1.82
C GLU A 127 -8.44 -13.86 2.21
N TRP A 128 -7.48 -13.44 3.03
CA TRP A 128 -7.28 -12.02 3.34
C TRP A 128 -6.90 -11.22 2.10
N TYR A 129 -5.99 -11.73 1.27
CA TYR A 129 -5.60 -11.06 0.03
C TYR A 129 -6.79 -10.89 -0.90
N ASP A 130 -7.55 -11.96 -1.14
CA ASP A 130 -8.70 -11.94 -2.05
C ASP A 130 -9.76 -10.93 -1.57
N CYS A 131 -10.01 -10.84 -0.27
CA CYS A 131 -10.88 -9.82 0.31
C CYS A 131 -10.35 -8.40 0.13
N VAL A 132 -9.07 -8.15 0.42
CA VAL A 132 -8.46 -6.81 0.31
C VAL A 132 -8.37 -6.35 -1.14
N GLU A 133 -8.06 -7.25 -2.07
CA GLU A 133 -8.06 -6.98 -3.50
C GLU A 133 -9.47 -6.63 -3.98
N GLY A 134 -10.48 -7.40 -3.58
CA GLY A 134 -11.89 -7.09 -3.87
C GLY A 134 -12.31 -5.71 -3.38
N ASP A 135 -12.05 -5.41 -2.11
CA ASP A 135 -12.35 -4.09 -1.52
C ASP A 135 -11.61 -2.96 -2.24
N LEU A 136 -10.34 -3.17 -2.60
CA LEU A 136 -9.55 -2.20 -3.35
C LEU A 136 -10.15 -1.94 -4.73
N MET A 137 -10.52 -2.99 -5.46
CA MET A 137 -11.12 -2.87 -6.78
C MET A 137 -12.46 -2.14 -6.72
N ASP A 138 -13.30 -2.45 -5.72
CA ASP A 138 -14.56 -1.74 -5.49
C ASP A 138 -14.32 -0.24 -5.25
N LYS A 139 -13.34 0.11 -4.40
CA LYS A 139 -13.00 1.52 -4.14
C LYS A 139 -12.33 2.23 -5.32
N LEU A 140 -11.57 1.52 -6.15
CA LEU A 140 -10.96 2.07 -7.36
C LEU A 140 -12.01 2.34 -8.44
N LEU A 141 -13.04 1.50 -8.55
CA LEU A 141 -14.14 1.64 -9.51
C LEU A 141 -15.22 2.62 -9.05
N ASP A 142 -15.30 2.91 -7.75
CA ASP A 142 -16.25 3.87 -7.23
C ASP A 142 -16.00 5.27 -7.82
N THR A 143 -16.88 5.67 -8.74
CA THR A 143 -16.90 6.98 -9.37
C THR A 143 -17.71 8.00 -8.57
N ASN A 144 -18.35 7.60 -7.47
CA ASN A 144 -19.17 8.48 -6.63
C ASN A 144 -18.36 9.13 -5.51
N VAL A 145 -17.26 9.78 -5.88
CA VAL A 145 -16.65 10.78 -5.01
C VAL A 145 -17.33 12.10 -5.36
N ALA A 146 -18.16 12.58 -4.43
CA ALA A 146 -19.06 13.74 -4.53
C ALA A 146 -18.52 14.96 -5.30
#